data_AF-H6Q948-F1
#
_entry.id   AF-H6Q948-F1
#
_cell.length_a   1.000
_cell.length_b   1.000
_cell.length_c   1.000
_cell.angle_alpha   90.00
_cell.angle_beta   90.00
_cell.angle_gamma   90.00
#
_symmetry.space_group_name_H-M   'P 1'
#
loop_
_entity.id
_entity.type
_entity.pdbx_description
1 polymer ?
#
loop_
_entity_poly.entity_id
_entity_poly.type
_entity_poly.pdbx_seq_one_letter_code
_entity_poly.pdbx_strand_id
1 'polypeptide(L)'
;MKIEIVSIGYKIVHHWNLILFTILALTGSVLFSIELMGWLAYAVGAPLSAVLGVDPLTAGVQLVRTSHRFIGFVWGALLTVYGLYLLVFRRVEVFKPLKKPIGQQIREAKAIAAHYMLGRPMPKDIEESLDRHNILVSYMALLLFISIVLFGISGVGLVFRDSLGLSSATAGVLLLLHDVAFALGLLFVAMHLFAVTHPSNRPLLNAMFGDGTIELEWAKKHMPKFLSRRGVR
;
A
#
# COMPACT_ATOMS: atom_id res chain seq x y z
N MET A 1 -4.82 9.83 -28.90
CA MET A 1 -5.82 8.75 -28.66
C MET A 1 -5.58 8.24 -27.27
N LYS A 2 -6.62 8.16 -26.43
CA LYS A 2 -6.49 7.73 -25.04
C LYS A 2 -6.91 6.28 -24.85
N ILE A 3 -6.31 5.61 -23.87
CA ILE A 3 -6.67 4.24 -23.48
C ILE A 3 -6.93 4.18 -21.98
N GLU A 4 -7.96 3.42 -21.57
CA GLU A 4 -8.22 3.18 -20.15
C GLU A 4 -7.23 2.18 -19.57
N ILE A 5 -6.54 2.60 -18.51
CA ILE A 5 -5.61 1.75 -17.75
C ILE A 5 -5.97 1.61 -16.27
N VAL A 6 -6.88 2.44 -15.76
CA VAL A 6 -7.38 2.37 -14.38
C VAL A 6 -8.89 2.49 -14.39
N SER A 7 -9.59 1.44 -13.96
CA SER A 7 -11.06 1.46 -13.89
C SER A 7 -11.56 2.27 -12.70
N ILE A 8 -12.81 2.72 -12.76
CA ILE A 8 -13.44 3.49 -11.66
C ILE A 8 -13.42 2.71 -10.33
N GLY A 9 -13.71 1.40 -10.36
CA GLY A 9 -13.69 0.56 -9.17
C GLY A 9 -12.29 0.46 -8.55
N TYR A 10 -11.25 0.35 -9.39
CA TYR A 10 -9.86 0.35 -8.92
C TYR A 10 -9.54 1.68 -8.23
N LYS A 11 -9.94 2.81 -8.82
CA LYS A 11 -9.72 4.13 -8.24
C LYS A 11 -10.40 4.28 -6.89
N ILE A 12 -11.68 3.92 -6.79
CA ILE A 12 -12.43 4.03 -5.53
C ILE A 12 -11.71 3.26 -4.42
N VAL A 13 -11.34 2.01 -4.66
CA VAL A 13 -10.61 1.20 -3.67
C VAL A 13 -9.26 1.80 -3.33
N HIS A 14 -8.52 2.30 -4.32
CA HIS A 14 -7.24 2.98 -4.08
C HIS A 14 -7.39 4.21 -3.18
N HIS A 15 -8.39 5.07 -3.42
CA HIS A 15 -8.61 6.28 -2.63
C HIS A 15 -9.04 5.94 -1.19
N TRP A 16 -9.95 5.00 -1.02
CA TRP A 16 -10.33 4.53 0.31
C TRP A 16 -9.14 3.88 1.04
N ASN A 17 -8.36 3.06 0.35
CA ASN A 17 -7.15 2.47 0.92
C ASN A 17 -6.16 3.56 1.35
N LEU A 18 -5.94 4.60 0.53
CA LEU A 18 -5.06 5.71 0.87
C LEU A 18 -5.52 6.44 2.14
N ILE A 19 -6.81 6.77 2.24
CA ILE A 19 -7.38 7.47 3.41
C ILE A 19 -7.28 6.60 4.66
N LEU A 20 -7.77 5.36 4.60
CA LEU A 20 -7.81 4.45 5.74
C LEU A 20 -6.40 4.09 6.21
N PHE A 21 -5.49 3.78 5.29
CA PHE A 21 -4.10 3.49 5.63
C PHE A 21 -3.40 4.71 6.24
N THR A 22 -3.65 5.92 5.72
CA THR A 22 -3.07 7.15 6.30
C THR A 22 -3.54 7.34 7.75
N ILE A 23 -4.84 7.19 8.01
CA ILE A 23 -5.38 7.31 9.37
C ILE A 23 -4.79 6.23 10.29
N LEU A 24 -4.69 4.98 9.81
CA LEU A 24 -4.07 3.88 10.55
C LEU A 24 -2.60 4.13 10.82
N ALA A 25 -1.86 4.68 9.86
CA ALA A 25 -0.45 4.99 10.02
C ALA A 25 -0.23 6.12 11.03
N LEU A 26 -1.06 7.17 11.01
CA LEU A 26 -0.98 8.27 11.97
C LEU A 26 -1.33 7.79 13.39
N THR A 27 -2.45 7.09 13.54
CA THR A 27 -2.87 6.55 14.84
C THR A 27 -1.89 5.48 15.36
N GLY A 28 -1.38 4.63 14.47
CA GLY A 28 -0.35 3.64 14.77
C GLY A 28 0.96 4.30 15.21
N SER A 29 1.40 5.36 14.53
CA SER A 29 2.60 6.13 14.91
C SER A 29 2.51 6.69 16.33
N VAL A 30 1.35 7.22 16.71
CA VAL A 30 1.09 7.71 18.07
C VAL A 30 1.21 6.60 19.11
N LEU A 31 0.64 5.43 18.82
CA LEU A 31 0.67 4.29 19.74
C LEU A 31 2.04 3.61 19.80
N PHE A 32 2.78 3.64 18.69
CA PHE A 32 4.13 3.07 18.56
C PHE A 32 5.17 3.93 19.29
N SER A 33 5.06 5.27 19.21
CA SER A 33 6.00 6.19 19.87
C SER A 33 5.28 7.43 20.38
N ILE A 34 4.69 7.31 21.56
CA ILE A 34 4.00 8.43 22.22
C ILE A 34 4.96 9.58 22.58
N GLU A 35 6.23 9.28 22.82
CA GLU A 35 7.25 10.29 23.15
C GLU A 35 7.47 11.25 21.98
N LEU A 36 7.44 10.74 20.74
CA LEU A 36 7.64 11.56 19.54
C LEU A 36 6.33 12.14 18.99
N MET A 37 5.23 11.38 19.12
CA MET A 37 3.95 11.69 18.46
C MET A 37 2.86 12.11 19.45
N GLY A 38 3.19 12.29 20.73
CA GLY A 38 2.25 12.66 21.79
C GLY A 38 1.56 13.99 21.56
N TRP A 39 2.17 14.91 20.81
CA TRP A 39 1.54 16.16 20.40
C TRP A 39 0.26 15.92 19.55
N LEU A 40 0.22 14.86 18.74
CA LEU A 40 -0.95 14.52 17.94
C LEU A 40 -2.07 13.97 18.83
N ALA A 41 -1.73 13.10 19.80
CA ALA A 41 -2.67 12.65 20.82
C ALA A 41 -3.22 13.84 21.63
N TYR A 42 -2.35 14.74 22.08
CA TYR A 42 -2.76 15.95 22.78
C TYR A 42 -3.72 16.81 21.94
N ALA A 43 -3.40 17.05 20.67
CA ALA A 43 -4.20 17.87 19.78
C ALA A 43 -5.62 17.31 19.57
N VAL A 44 -5.76 15.99 19.42
CA VAL A 44 -7.09 15.36 19.27
C VAL A 44 -7.83 15.19 20.59
N GLY A 45 -7.11 15.09 21.71
CA GLY A 45 -7.70 14.91 23.05
C GLY A 45 -8.11 16.22 23.73
N ALA A 46 -7.45 17.33 23.42
CA ALA A 46 -7.72 18.64 24.04
C ALA A 46 -9.19 19.11 23.93
N PRO A 47 -9.91 18.90 22.81
CA PRO A 47 -11.32 19.26 22.72
C PRO A 47 -12.24 18.41 23.61
N LEU A 48 -11.79 17.22 24.04
CA LEU A 48 -12.60 16.25 24.80
C LEU A 48 -12.21 16.18 26.28
N SER A 49 -11.04 16.70 26.66
CA SER A 49 -10.48 16.56 28.01
C SER A 49 -11.39 17.11 29.10
N ALA A 50 -11.97 18.29 28.88
CA ALA A 50 -12.87 18.95 29.83
C ALA A 50 -14.17 18.15 30.07
N VAL A 51 -14.70 17.51 29.02
CA VAL A 51 -15.92 16.69 29.10
C VAL A 51 -15.65 15.35 29.77
N LEU A 52 -14.46 14.77 29.52
CA LEU A 52 -14.07 13.46 30.04
C LEU A 52 -13.44 13.51 31.44
N GLY A 53 -13.10 14.70 31.95
CA GLY A 53 -12.48 14.86 33.27
C GLY A 53 -11.08 14.24 33.38
N VAL A 54 -10.36 14.13 32.26
CA VAL A 54 -9.00 13.56 32.20
C VAL A 54 -8.06 14.54 31.49
N ASP A 55 -6.75 14.35 31.64
CA ASP A 55 -5.79 15.18 30.92
C ASP A 55 -5.89 14.96 29.38
N PRO A 56 -5.58 15.98 28.57
CA PRO A 56 -5.70 15.91 27.11
C PRO A 56 -4.94 14.76 26.46
N LEU A 57 -3.76 14.40 26.99
CA LEU A 57 -2.96 13.33 26.41
C LEU A 57 -3.64 11.98 26.62
N THR A 58 -4.13 11.70 27.83
CA THR A 58 -4.89 10.48 28.14
C THR A 58 -6.16 10.37 27.29
N ALA A 59 -6.95 11.45 27.20
CA ALA A 59 -8.14 11.48 26.33
C ALA A 59 -7.78 11.13 24.88
N GLY A 60 -6.72 11.77 24.37
CA GLY A 60 -6.21 11.57 23.02
C GLY A 60 -5.76 10.14 22.74
N VAL A 61 -4.97 9.54 23.63
CA VAL A 61 -4.48 8.16 23.48
C VAL A 61 -5.63 7.16 23.43
N GLN A 62 -6.66 7.32 24.26
CA GLN A 62 -7.82 6.43 24.25
C GLN A 62 -8.65 6.58 22.97
N LEU A 63 -8.83 7.82 22.50
CA LEU A 63 -9.51 8.09 21.23
C LEU A 63 -8.73 7.47 20.05
N VAL A 64 -7.42 7.71 19.98
CA VAL A 64 -6.52 7.16 18.96
C VAL A 64 -6.58 5.64 18.96
N ARG A 65 -6.46 4.99 20.14
CA ARG A 65 -6.52 3.54 20.28
C ARG A 65 -7.83 2.95 19.79
N THR A 66 -8.95 3.55 20.20
CA THR A 66 -10.29 3.08 19.82
C THR A 66 -10.51 3.26 18.32
N SER A 67 -10.12 4.42 17.78
CA SER A 67 -10.21 4.73 16.35
C SER A 67 -9.34 3.79 15.51
N HIS A 68 -8.09 3.55 15.92
CA HIS A 68 -7.18 2.65 15.23
C HIS A 68 -7.77 1.25 15.06
N ARG A 69 -8.34 0.69 16.14
CA ARG A 69 -9.00 -0.63 16.11
C ARG A 69 -10.19 -0.64 15.15
N PHE A 70 -11.09 0.34 15.29
CA PHE A 70 -12.29 0.42 14.45
C PHE A 70 -11.95 0.57 12.96
N ILE A 71 -11.08 1.54 12.63
CA ILE A 71 -10.64 1.77 11.25
C ILE A 71 -9.86 0.55 10.72
N GLY A 72 -9.13 -0.16 11.57
CA GLY A 72 -8.45 -1.40 11.22
C GLY A 72 -9.41 -2.46 10.67
N PHE A 73 -10.57 -2.63 11.31
CA PHE A 73 -11.62 -3.53 10.80
C PHE A 73 -12.24 -3.04 9.49
N VAL A 74 -12.52 -1.74 9.37
CA VAL A 74 -13.07 -1.16 8.12
C VAL A 74 -12.10 -1.36 6.96
N TRP A 75 -10.81 -1.10 7.20
CA TRP A 75 -9.74 -1.32 6.21
C TRP A 75 -9.58 -2.80 5.86
N GLY A 76 -9.58 -3.69 6.86
CA GLY A 76 -9.55 -5.13 6.64
C GLY A 76 -10.73 -5.64 5.81
N ALA A 77 -11.94 -5.12 6.05
CA ALA A 77 -13.12 -5.46 5.25
C ALA A 77 -12.98 -4.99 3.80
N LEU A 78 -12.54 -3.75 3.56
CA LEU A 78 -12.26 -3.22 2.21
C LEU A 78 -11.27 -4.14 1.46
N LEU A 79 -10.13 -4.46 2.10
CA LEU A 79 -9.10 -5.29 1.51
C LEU A 79 -9.57 -6.72 1.24
N THR A 80 -10.37 -7.30 2.15
CA THR A 80 -10.93 -8.64 1.98
C THR A 80 -11.88 -8.68 0.79
N VAL A 81 -12.86 -7.76 0.73
CA VAL A 81 -13.84 -7.69 -0.36
C VAL A 81 -13.14 -7.47 -1.70
N TYR A 82 -12.20 -6.53 -1.76
CA TYR A 82 -11.48 -6.25 -3.00
C TYR A 82 -10.53 -7.39 -3.40
N GLY A 83 -9.85 -8.01 -2.43
CA GLY A 83 -9.00 -9.17 -2.67
C GLY A 83 -9.80 -10.35 -3.25
N LEU A 84 -10.95 -10.65 -2.66
CA LEU A 84 -11.88 -11.67 -3.17
C LEU A 84 -12.35 -11.34 -4.60
N TYR A 85 -12.73 -10.09 -4.85
CA TYR A 85 -13.07 -9.63 -6.21
C TYR A 85 -11.94 -9.89 -7.21
N LEU A 86 -10.70 -9.51 -6.87
CA LEU A 86 -9.56 -9.72 -7.77
C LEU A 86 -9.29 -11.21 -8.02
N LEU A 87 -9.46 -12.06 -7.01
CA LEU A 87 -9.26 -13.51 -7.12
C LEU A 87 -10.35 -14.18 -7.96
N VAL A 88 -11.63 -13.94 -7.63
CA VAL A 88 -12.80 -14.54 -8.31
C VAL A 88 -12.80 -14.20 -9.79
N PHE A 89 -12.51 -12.94 -10.14
CA PHE A 89 -12.47 -12.49 -11.53
C PHE A 89 -11.09 -12.62 -12.19
N ARG A 90 -10.12 -13.29 -11.53
CA ARG A 90 -8.75 -13.52 -12.04
C ARG A 90 -8.05 -12.23 -12.52
N ARG A 91 -8.28 -11.12 -11.83
CA ARG A 91 -7.75 -9.78 -12.13
C ARG A 91 -6.42 -9.46 -11.44
N VAL A 92 -5.80 -10.44 -10.79
CA VAL A 92 -4.48 -10.27 -10.13
C VAL A 92 -3.36 -10.27 -11.18
N GLU A 93 -3.21 -9.16 -11.89
CA GLU A 93 -2.18 -9.02 -12.93
C GLU A 93 -0.83 -8.54 -12.40
N VAL A 94 -0.79 -7.95 -11.20
CA VAL A 94 0.42 -7.34 -10.62
C VAL A 94 1.55 -8.35 -10.39
N PHE A 95 1.23 -9.64 -10.24
CA PHE A 95 2.21 -10.71 -10.05
C PHE A 95 2.65 -11.40 -11.35
N LYS A 96 2.11 -11.02 -12.51
CA LYS A 96 2.53 -11.61 -13.81
C LYS A 96 4.05 -11.49 -14.07
N PRO A 97 4.73 -10.38 -13.76
CA PRO A 97 6.18 -10.26 -13.95
C PRO A 97 7.01 -11.30 -13.19
N LEU A 98 6.51 -11.81 -12.05
CA LEU A 98 7.21 -12.82 -11.23
C LEU A 98 7.31 -14.19 -11.92
N LYS A 99 6.60 -14.40 -13.04
CA LYS A 99 6.73 -15.62 -13.85
C LYS A 99 8.01 -15.67 -14.69
N LYS A 100 8.72 -14.54 -14.84
CA LYS A 100 10.01 -14.48 -15.54
C LYS A 100 11.07 -15.28 -14.75
N PRO A 101 12.09 -15.88 -15.38
CA PRO A 101 13.19 -16.51 -14.64
C PRO A 101 13.91 -15.51 -13.71
N ILE A 102 14.40 -15.95 -12.55
CA ILE A 102 15.01 -15.08 -11.52
C ILE A 102 16.14 -14.20 -12.10
N GLY A 103 17.01 -14.76 -12.94
CA GLY A 103 18.07 -13.99 -13.59
C GLY A 103 17.55 -12.84 -14.45
N GLN A 104 16.41 -13.03 -15.12
CA GLN A 104 15.74 -11.98 -15.88
C GLN A 104 15.06 -10.96 -14.95
N GLN A 105 14.44 -11.41 -13.85
CA GLN A 105 13.85 -10.53 -12.85
C GLN A 105 14.91 -9.56 -12.27
N ILE A 106 16.09 -10.08 -11.90
CA ILE A 106 17.19 -9.27 -11.36
C ILE A 106 17.71 -8.27 -12.41
N ARG A 107 17.87 -8.71 -13.67
CA ARG A 107 18.35 -7.85 -14.76
C ARG A 107 17.38 -6.69 -15.01
N GLU A 108 16.07 -6.99 -15.06
CA GLU A 108 15.01 -6.00 -15.22
C GLU A 108 14.93 -5.04 -14.03
N ALA A 109 14.99 -5.55 -12.80
CA ALA A 109 15.00 -4.74 -11.59
C ALA A 109 16.16 -3.73 -11.59
N LYS A 110 17.39 -4.19 -11.91
CA LYS A 110 18.57 -3.32 -12.01
C LYS A 110 18.43 -2.27 -13.11
N ALA A 111 17.92 -2.65 -14.28
CA ALA A 111 17.72 -1.72 -15.39
C ALA A 111 16.69 -0.62 -15.05
N ILE A 112 15.56 -0.98 -14.44
CA ILE A 112 14.53 -0.02 -14.03
C ILE A 112 15.06 0.89 -12.92
N ALA A 113 15.73 0.33 -11.91
CA ALA A 113 16.33 1.13 -10.84
C ALA A 113 17.37 2.12 -11.39
N ALA A 114 18.25 1.67 -12.28
CA ALA A 114 19.23 2.54 -12.94
C ALA A 114 18.57 3.62 -13.82
N HIS A 115 17.47 3.29 -14.49
CA HIS A 115 16.69 4.25 -15.26
C HIS A 115 16.09 5.34 -14.36
N TYR A 116 15.43 4.95 -13.27
CA TYR A 116 14.78 5.90 -12.35
C TYR A 116 15.76 6.71 -11.51
N MET A 117 16.87 6.11 -11.07
CA MET A 117 17.82 6.79 -10.18
C MET A 117 18.88 7.59 -10.93
N LEU A 118 19.29 7.12 -12.12
CA LEU A 118 20.45 7.65 -12.84
C LEU A 118 20.11 8.13 -14.26
N GLY A 119 18.84 8.07 -14.68
CA GLY A 119 18.42 8.47 -16.02
C GLY A 119 18.99 7.61 -17.15
N ARG A 120 19.54 6.43 -16.84
CA ARG A 120 20.15 5.55 -17.86
C ARG A 120 19.08 5.01 -18.82
N PRO A 121 19.37 4.88 -20.12
CA PRO A 121 18.43 4.25 -21.05
C PRO A 121 18.21 2.78 -20.67
N MET A 122 16.98 2.30 -20.81
CA MET A 122 16.67 0.88 -20.61
C MET A 122 17.17 0.05 -21.80
N PRO A 123 17.69 -1.16 -21.56
CA PRO A 123 17.97 -2.11 -22.65
C PRO A 123 16.70 -2.43 -23.45
N LYS A 124 16.82 -2.53 -24.78
CA LYS A 124 15.68 -2.73 -25.69
C LYS A 124 14.86 -3.99 -25.38
N ASP A 125 15.54 -5.09 -25.05
CA ASP A 125 14.88 -6.34 -24.67
C ASP A 125 13.99 -6.20 -23.42
N ILE A 126 14.37 -5.31 -22.50
CA ILE A 126 13.59 -5.02 -21.30
C ILE A 126 12.44 -4.10 -21.64
N GLU A 127 12.69 -3.01 -22.38
CA GLU A 127 11.68 -2.04 -22.81
C GLU A 127 10.52 -2.72 -23.55
N GLU A 128 10.80 -3.59 -24.51
CA GLU A 128 9.80 -4.36 -25.26
C GLU A 128 9.04 -5.37 -24.37
N SER A 129 9.64 -5.80 -23.26
CA SER A 129 9.04 -6.74 -22.32
C SER A 129 8.20 -6.08 -21.22
N LEU A 130 8.17 -4.75 -21.17
CA LEU A 130 7.44 -3.99 -20.15
C LEU A 130 5.94 -4.20 -20.28
N ASP A 131 5.35 -4.48 -19.13
CA ASP A 131 3.93 -4.76 -18.95
C ASP A 131 3.28 -3.61 -18.16
N ARG A 132 1.97 -3.69 -17.90
CA ARG A 132 1.24 -2.73 -17.06
C ARG A 132 1.90 -2.55 -15.68
N HIS A 133 2.47 -3.62 -15.15
CA HIS A 133 3.28 -3.61 -13.93
C HIS A 133 4.64 -4.21 -14.26
N ASN A 134 5.71 -3.58 -13.79
CA ASN A 134 7.07 -4.10 -13.93
C ASN A 134 7.46 -4.95 -12.72
N ILE A 135 8.66 -5.56 -12.76
CA ILE A 135 9.11 -6.47 -11.69
C ILE A 135 9.24 -5.79 -10.32
N LEU A 136 9.67 -4.52 -10.25
CA LEU A 136 9.79 -3.79 -8.98
C LEU A 136 8.42 -3.57 -8.35
N VAL A 137 7.42 -3.21 -9.16
CA VAL A 137 6.03 -3.08 -8.70
C VAL A 137 5.51 -4.42 -8.16
N SER A 138 5.85 -5.55 -8.78
CA SER A 138 5.47 -6.88 -8.26
C SER A 138 6.11 -7.19 -6.91
N TYR A 139 7.38 -6.88 -6.71
CA TYR A 139 8.05 -7.08 -5.41
C TYR A 139 7.48 -6.15 -4.33
N MET A 140 7.17 -4.91 -4.68
CA MET A 140 6.48 -3.99 -3.77
C MET A 140 5.08 -4.49 -3.41
N ALA A 141 4.35 -5.06 -4.37
CA ALA A 141 3.05 -5.67 -4.09
C ALA A 141 3.17 -6.89 -3.16
N LEU A 142 4.23 -7.69 -3.28
CA LEU A 142 4.53 -8.77 -2.33
C LEU A 142 4.83 -8.22 -0.92
N LEU A 143 5.65 -7.18 -0.83
CA LEU A 143 5.94 -6.50 0.44
C LEU A 143 4.66 -6.01 1.12
N LEU A 144 3.80 -5.33 0.36
CA LEU A 144 2.50 -4.86 0.85
C LEU A 144 1.61 -6.03 1.28
N PHE A 145 1.56 -7.11 0.49
CA PHE A 145 0.78 -8.29 0.83
C PHE A 145 1.24 -8.93 2.14
N ILE A 146 2.55 -9.09 2.34
CA ILE A 146 3.12 -9.60 3.60
C ILE A 146 2.74 -8.69 4.77
N SER A 147 2.88 -7.37 4.61
CA SER A 147 2.49 -6.38 5.63
C SER A 147 1.01 -6.50 5.99
N ILE A 148 0.10 -6.58 5.00
CA ILE A 148 -1.34 -6.74 5.21
C ILE A 148 -1.65 -8.04 5.97
N VAL A 149 -1.03 -9.16 5.60
CA VAL A 149 -1.24 -10.45 6.28
C VAL A 149 -0.78 -10.38 7.73
N LEU A 150 0.40 -9.81 7.98
CA LEU A 150 0.90 -9.63 9.34
C LEU A 150 -0.02 -8.71 10.16
N PHE A 151 -0.45 -7.57 9.61
CA PHE A 151 -1.41 -6.68 10.26
C PHE A 151 -2.73 -7.37 10.59
N GLY A 152 -3.27 -8.15 9.66
CA GLY A 152 -4.54 -8.86 9.85
C GLY A 152 -4.44 -9.87 10.99
N ILE A 153 -3.44 -10.75 10.96
CA ILE A 153 -3.26 -11.80 11.99
C ILE A 153 -2.95 -11.15 13.35
N SER A 154 -1.97 -10.27 13.40
CA SER A 154 -1.53 -9.64 14.65
C SER A 154 -2.58 -8.69 15.24
N GLY A 155 -3.19 -7.84 14.42
CA GLY A 155 -4.16 -6.84 14.86
C GLY A 155 -5.44 -7.48 15.41
N VAL A 156 -5.99 -8.47 14.67
CA VAL A 156 -7.17 -9.23 15.15
C VAL A 156 -6.81 -10.00 16.43
N GLY A 157 -5.66 -10.68 16.45
CA GLY A 157 -5.21 -11.42 17.63
C GLY A 157 -5.03 -10.54 18.87
N LEU A 158 -4.50 -9.32 18.72
CA LEU A 158 -4.33 -8.38 19.83
C LEU A 158 -5.66 -7.81 20.32
N VAL A 159 -6.61 -7.51 19.42
CA VAL A 159 -7.94 -7.00 19.79
C VAL A 159 -8.72 -8.04 20.58
N PHE A 160 -8.66 -9.31 20.19
CA PHE A 160 -9.40 -10.40 20.83
C PHE A 160 -8.55 -11.23 21.79
N ARG A 161 -7.40 -10.72 22.24
CA ARG A 161 -6.42 -11.51 23.01
C ARG A 161 -7.02 -12.18 24.26
N ASP A 162 -7.90 -11.48 24.96
CA ASP A 162 -8.51 -11.96 26.21
C ASP A 162 -9.57 -13.03 25.89
N SER A 163 -10.38 -12.81 24.86
CA SER A 163 -11.40 -13.76 24.38
C SER A 163 -10.79 -15.04 23.79
N LEU A 164 -9.59 -14.93 23.22
CA LEU A 164 -8.81 -16.04 22.67
C LEU A 164 -7.94 -16.74 23.73
N GLY A 165 -7.93 -16.25 24.98
CA GLY A 165 -7.11 -16.80 26.07
C GLY A 165 -5.60 -16.74 25.78
N LEU A 166 -5.14 -15.72 25.04
CA LEU A 166 -3.74 -15.62 24.65
C LEU A 166 -2.87 -15.28 25.87
N SER A 167 -1.77 -16.00 26.02
CA SER A 167 -0.76 -15.68 27.03
C SER A 167 -0.11 -14.31 26.77
N SER A 168 0.45 -13.68 27.81
CA SER A 168 1.22 -12.44 27.65
C SER A 168 2.40 -12.59 26.69
N ALA A 169 3.04 -13.76 26.67
CA ALA A 169 4.12 -14.06 25.73
C ALA A 169 3.61 -14.07 24.27
N THR A 170 2.47 -14.72 24.02
CA THR A 170 1.82 -14.73 22.71
C THR A 170 1.41 -13.32 22.28
N ALA A 171 0.81 -12.54 23.18
CA ALA A 171 0.44 -11.16 22.90
C ALA A 171 1.68 -10.28 22.58
N GLY A 172 2.80 -10.50 23.26
CA GLY A 172 4.07 -9.83 22.96
C GLY A 172 4.59 -10.15 21.56
N VAL A 173 4.52 -11.42 21.13
CA VAL A 173 4.89 -11.81 19.76
C VAL A 173 3.95 -11.17 18.73
N LEU A 174 2.64 -11.15 18.98
CA LEU A 174 1.69 -10.50 18.07
C LEU A 174 1.96 -9.00 17.96
N LEU A 175 2.29 -8.33 19.07
CA LEU A 175 2.68 -6.92 19.05
C LEU A 175 3.92 -6.69 18.19
N LEU A 176 4.98 -7.48 18.38
CA LEU A 176 6.19 -7.41 17.55
C LEU A 176 5.87 -7.62 16.05
N LEU A 177 5.03 -8.61 15.72
CA LEU A 177 4.62 -8.85 14.34
C LEU A 177 3.82 -7.67 13.77
N HIS A 178 2.99 -7.01 14.59
CA HIS A 178 2.25 -5.82 14.20
C HIS A 178 3.18 -4.64 13.91
N ASP A 179 4.19 -4.44 14.74
CA ASP A 179 5.20 -3.38 14.57
C ASP A 179 6.09 -3.63 13.34
N VAL A 180 6.48 -4.89 13.10
CA VAL A 180 7.18 -5.28 11.88
C VAL A 180 6.29 -5.03 10.65
N ALA A 181 5.00 -5.39 10.71
CA ALA A 181 4.04 -5.10 9.64
C ALA A 181 3.94 -3.60 9.35
N PHE A 182 3.96 -2.78 10.39
CA PHE A 182 3.97 -1.32 10.30
C PHE A 182 5.22 -0.79 9.59
N ALA A 183 6.41 -1.23 9.99
CA ALA A 183 7.65 -0.86 9.33
C ALA A 183 7.68 -1.27 7.83
N LEU A 184 7.22 -2.48 7.51
CA LEU A 184 7.12 -2.96 6.13
C LEU A 184 6.11 -2.13 5.31
N GLY A 185 4.98 -1.75 5.91
CA GLY A 185 3.97 -0.90 5.29
C GLY A 185 4.50 0.50 4.98
N LEU A 186 5.24 1.11 5.92
CA LEU A 186 5.90 2.40 5.70
C LEU A 186 6.98 2.31 4.61
N LEU A 187 7.77 1.25 4.59
CA LEU A 187 8.76 1.00 3.53
C LEU A 187 8.08 0.87 2.16
N PHE A 188 6.95 0.14 2.08
CA PHE A 188 6.14 0.09 0.86
C PHE A 188 5.70 1.49 0.42
N VAL A 189 5.13 2.30 1.33
CA VAL A 189 4.67 3.66 1.01
C VAL A 189 5.81 4.53 0.51
N ALA A 190 6.97 4.51 1.17
CA ALA A 190 8.14 5.27 0.74
C ALA A 190 8.57 4.91 -0.69
N MET A 191 8.72 3.61 -0.99
CA MET A 191 9.07 3.14 -2.33
C MET A 191 7.97 3.43 -3.35
N HIS A 192 6.70 3.33 -2.95
CA HIS A 192 5.55 3.64 -3.80
C HIS A 192 5.52 5.09 -4.19
N LEU A 193 5.64 6.01 -3.23
CA LEU A 193 5.71 7.45 -3.48
C LEU A 193 6.89 7.80 -4.36
N PHE A 194 8.08 7.24 -4.10
CA PHE A 194 9.24 7.44 -4.96
C PHE A 194 8.95 7.02 -6.41
N ALA A 195 8.37 5.83 -6.62
CA ALA A 195 8.08 5.32 -7.95
C ALA A 195 7.00 6.15 -8.67
N VAL A 196 5.88 6.47 -8.01
CA VAL A 196 4.75 7.15 -8.66
C VAL A 196 4.97 8.65 -8.87
N THR A 197 5.84 9.28 -8.08
CA THR A 197 6.19 10.70 -8.27
C THR A 197 7.30 10.92 -9.29
N HIS A 198 7.97 9.85 -9.76
CA HIS A 198 8.96 9.95 -10.82
C HIS A 198 8.35 10.58 -12.09
N PRO A 199 9.02 11.56 -12.75
CA PRO A 199 8.45 12.29 -13.89
C PRO A 199 7.93 11.40 -15.03
N SER A 200 8.63 10.30 -15.33
CA SER A 200 8.20 9.33 -16.36
C SER A 200 6.84 8.70 -16.07
N ASN A 201 6.41 8.64 -14.80
CA ASN A 201 5.16 8.02 -14.36
C ASN A 201 4.02 9.04 -14.16
N ARG A 202 4.26 10.33 -14.43
CA ARG A 202 3.23 11.37 -14.29
C ARG A 202 1.91 11.05 -15.03
N PRO A 203 1.91 10.46 -16.24
CA PRO A 203 0.66 10.03 -16.87
C PRO A 203 -0.13 8.99 -16.06
N LEU A 204 0.55 8.06 -15.37
CA LEU A 204 -0.10 7.07 -14.50
C LEU A 204 -0.69 7.72 -13.26
N LEU A 205 0.03 8.67 -12.66
CA LEU A 205 -0.45 9.43 -11.52
C LEU A 205 -1.71 10.24 -11.89
N ASN A 206 -1.67 10.92 -13.03
CA ASN A 206 -2.82 11.65 -13.56
C ASN A 206 -3.99 10.70 -13.87
N ALA A 207 -3.74 9.52 -14.43
CA ALA A 207 -4.80 8.54 -14.65
C ALA A 207 -5.43 8.06 -13.35
N MET A 208 -4.62 7.81 -12.30
CA MET A 208 -5.10 7.36 -10.99
C MET A 208 -6.06 8.34 -10.33
N PHE A 209 -5.76 9.63 -10.41
CA PHE A 209 -6.54 10.70 -9.77
C PHE A 209 -7.48 11.45 -10.74
N GLY A 210 -7.39 11.18 -12.04
CA GLY A 210 -8.13 11.85 -13.12
C GLY A 210 -9.14 10.95 -13.81
N ASP A 211 -9.06 10.83 -15.14
CA ASP A 211 -10.07 10.12 -15.96
C ASP A 211 -9.82 8.60 -16.10
N GLY A 212 -8.75 8.06 -15.51
CA GLY A 212 -8.39 6.64 -15.64
C GLY A 212 -7.67 6.28 -16.94
N THR A 213 -7.35 7.27 -17.77
CA THR A 213 -6.79 7.06 -19.10
C THR A 213 -5.39 7.65 -19.28
N ILE A 214 -4.64 7.14 -20.26
CA ILE A 214 -3.33 7.65 -20.68
C ILE A 214 -3.28 7.81 -22.20
N GLU A 215 -2.37 8.65 -22.68
CA GLU A 215 -2.09 8.76 -24.11
C GLU A 215 -1.48 7.47 -24.65
N LEU A 216 -1.99 7.00 -25.79
CA LEU A 216 -1.56 5.77 -26.45
C LEU A 216 -0.06 5.78 -26.74
N GLU A 217 0.48 6.90 -27.22
CA GLU A 217 1.91 6.99 -27.58
C GLU A 217 2.82 6.82 -26.36
N TRP A 218 2.40 7.33 -25.20
CA TRP A 218 3.11 7.06 -23.95
C TRP A 218 3.02 5.57 -23.59
N ALA A 219 1.84 4.96 -23.75
CA ALA A 219 1.61 3.55 -23.46
C ALA A 219 2.41 2.61 -24.37
N LYS A 220 2.59 2.94 -25.65
CA LYS A 220 3.42 2.17 -26.59
C LYS A 220 4.87 2.08 -26.12
N LYS A 221 5.38 3.16 -25.53
CA LYS A 221 6.75 3.21 -25.01
C LYS A 221 6.91 2.51 -23.65
N HIS A 222 5.94 2.66 -22.75
CA HIS A 222 6.11 2.23 -21.35
C HIS A 222 5.37 0.93 -20.99
N MET A 223 4.46 0.45 -21.85
CA MET A 223 3.63 -0.73 -21.63
C MET A 223 3.38 -1.57 -22.92
N PRO A 224 4.39 -1.78 -23.79
CA PRO A 224 4.19 -2.45 -25.08
C PRO A 224 3.56 -3.85 -24.96
N LYS A 225 3.97 -4.64 -23.96
CA LYS A 225 3.43 -5.99 -23.75
C LYS A 225 1.98 -5.98 -23.26
N PHE A 226 1.56 -4.92 -22.57
CA PHE A 226 0.17 -4.76 -22.16
C PHE A 226 -0.73 -4.46 -23.36
N LEU A 227 -0.27 -3.59 -24.27
CA LEU A 227 -0.99 -3.23 -25.49
C LEU A 227 -1.13 -4.41 -26.45
N SER A 228 -0.02 -5.16 -26.66
CA SER A 228 -0.02 -6.30 -27.57
C SER A 228 -1.03 -7.37 -27.17
N ARG A 229 -1.19 -7.65 -25.87
CA ARG A 229 -2.22 -8.57 -25.36
C ARG A 229 -3.66 -8.10 -25.59
N ARG A 230 -3.87 -6.80 -25.78
CA ARG A 230 -5.18 -6.21 -26.06
C ARG A 230 -5.42 -6.01 -27.55
N GLY A 231 -4.50 -6.48 -28.41
CA GLY A 231 -4.61 -6.30 -29.86
C GLY A 231 -4.40 -4.87 -30.33
N VAL A 232 -3.86 -3.99 -29.47
CA VAL A 232 -3.56 -2.59 -29.80
C VAL A 232 -2.10 -2.52 -30.23
N ARG A 233 -1.86 -2.09 -31.47
CA ARG A 233 -0.52 -1.88 -32.05
C ARG A 233 -0.12 -0.41 -31.97
#